data_AF-A0A916HET2-F1
#
_entry.id   AF-A0A916HET2-F1
#
_cell.length_a   1.000
_cell.length_b   1.000
_cell.length_c   1.000
_cell.angle_alpha   90.00
_cell.angle_beta   90.00
_cell.angle_gamma   90.00
#
_symmetry.space_group_name_H-M   'P 1'
#
loop_
_entity.id
_entity.type
_entity.pdbx_description
1 polymer ?
#
loop_
_entity_poly.entity_id
_entity_poly.type
_entity_poly.pdbx_seq_one_letter_code
_entity_poly.pdbx_strand_id
1 'polypeptide(L)'
;MNDRSVERRSALPAVAGWVLLVLAVAYAGVIHHGVGATGNGPIVAWWQPRGLFFTYEVFDPLLAEPGLATAVFALPAFALFLAVAYLTRSPLAATLALAAVGSVLLSCFYGLGGGRRAVWSFFHWRGSAVMLLFALATAAALLAPWLTRRWLALRWPARIVSYVPIAAAVVVAIRDVTGTDPALPFAISPWPVVPMFGLEVGAALVATVFAAIGLVLAAAGLSKGGARGGAGVCVALAAALPLAAFGLGWQLGAGLLALVVVSALVQLQLSRRHQESTVLLRTAAPWTLGAALVALPVLTGEVLVDRDYGVTRNTEAKRILDALDRYRARESVYPESLEELVEKRDLDEIPRPRIGFGIFEAPRFTYQNFGTNYLLEFSAPRWVQCAYNPPFPEDEADASFGRVGEDADSGPDAVPASADDPAVEGGSWSCPQKPPELW
;
A
#
# COMPACT_ATOMS: atom_id res chain seq x y z
N MET A 1 52.42 -4.90 -5.10
CA MET A 1 52.19 -6.14 -5.88
C MET A 1 50.71 -6.21 -6.19
N ASN A 2 50.35 -5.92 -7.44
CA ASN A 2 48.97 -5.95 -7.96
C ASN A 2 48.63 -7.41 -8.28
N ASP A 3 47.95 -8.08 -7.37
CA ASP A 3 47.44 -9.43 -7.62
C ASP A 3 46.15 -9.35 -8.44
N ARG A 4 46.32 -9.13 -9.76
CA ARG A 4 45.24 -9.15 -10.77
C ARG A 4 44.89 -10.59 -11.21
N SER A 5 45.22 -11.61 -10.40
CA SER A 5 44.97 -13.02 -10.73
C SER A 5 43.56 -13.51 -10.30
N VAL A 6 42.83 -12.73 -9.51
CA VAL A 6 41.47 -13.05 -9.08
C VAL A 6 40.45 -12.29 -9.94
N GLU A 7 39.88 -12.96 -10.95
CA GLU A 7 38.64 -12.67 -11.69
C GLU A 7 38.74 -12.84 -13.22
N ARG A 8 39.37 -13.91 -13.72
CA ARG A 8 38.74 -14.65 -14.83
C ARG A 8 37.67 -15.58 -14.26
N ARG A 9 36.63 -15.01 -13.65
CA ARG A 9 35.41 -15.77 -13.40
C ARG A 9 34.83 -16.07 -14.78
N SER A 10 34.60 -17.34 -15.07
CA SER A 10 33.97 -17.73 -16.32
C SER A 10 32.65 -16.95 -16.46
N ALA A 11 32.43 -16.30 -17.62
CA ALA A 11 31.19 -15.59 -17.89
C ALA A 11 29.98 -16.55 -17.92
N LEU A 12 30.24 -17.85 -18.13
CA LEU A 12 29.26 -18.93 -18.25
C LEU A 12 28.26 -19.02 -17.08
N PRO A 13 28.66 -19.12 -15.79
CA PRO A 13 27.71 -19.14 -14.67
C PRO A 13 26.84 -17.88 -14.58
N ALA A 14 27.38 -16.70 -14.90
CA ALA A 14 26.59 -15.47 -14.91
C ALA A 14 25.54 -15.47 -16.01
N VAL A 15 25.92 -15.89 -17.23
CA VAL A 15 25.00 -16.03 -18.38
C VAL A 15 23.90 -17.05 -18.07
N ALA A 16 24.27 -18.21 -17.52
CA ALA A 16 23.30 -19.23 -17.10
C ALA A 16 22.32 -18.68 -16.06
N GLY A 17 22.78 -17.90 -15.09
CA GLY A 17 21.92 -17.25 -14.11
C GLY A 17 20.91 -16.27 -14.73
N TRP A 18 21.29 -15.52 -15.76
CA TRP A 18 20.35 -14.64 -16.49
C TRP A 18 19.35 -15.42 -17.34
N VAL A 19 19.77 -16.52 -17.96
CA VAL A 19 18.85 -17.43 -18.67
C VAL A 19 17.82 -18.02 -17.70
N LEU A 20 18.25 -18.44 -16.52
CA LEU A 20 17.34 -18.94 -15.47
C LEU A 20 16.38 -17.85 -14.96
N LEU A 21 16.80 -16.58 -14.93
CA LEU A 21 15.90 -15.48 -14.61
C LEU A 21 14.79 -15.33 -15.66
N VAL A 22 15.16 -15.40 -16.95
CA VAL A 22 14.17 -15.38 -18.05
C VAL A 22 13.19 -16.55 -17.90
N LEU A 23 13.70 -17.75 -17.55
CA LEU A 23 12.85 -18.90 -17.29
C LEU A 23 11.94 -18.70 -16.06
N ALA A 24 12.42 -18.06 -14.99
CA ALA A 24 11.60 -17.75 -13.82
C ALA A 24 10.44 -16.79 -14.17
N VAL A 25 10.72 -15.75 -14.96
CA VAL A 25 9.71 -14.80 -15.44
C VAL A 25 8.72 -15.49 -16.37
N ALA A 26 9.21 -16.30 -17.32
CA ALA A 26 8.36 -17.07 -18.23
C ALA A 26 7.46 -18.04 -17.46
N TYR A 27 8.01 -18.73 -16.46
CA TYR A 27 7.25 -19.63 -15.59
C TYR A 27 6.15 -18.90 -14.83
N ALA A 28 6.46 -17.74 -14.23
CA ALA A 28 5.45 -16.91 -13.57
C ALA A 28 4.32 -16.49 -14.55
N GLY A 29 4.68 -16.16 -15.80
CA GLY A 29 3.70 -15.89 -16.87
C GLY A 29 2.81 -17.10 -17.18
N VAL A 30 3.39 -18.30 -17.29
CA VAL A 30 2.63 -19.55 -17.51
C VAL A 30 1.65 -19.80 -16.37
N ILE A 31 2.07 -19.66 -15.11
CA ILE A 31 1.17 -19.83 -13.96
C ILE A 31 0.07 -18.78 -13.97
N HIS A 32 0.43 -17.51 -14.21
CA HIS A 32 -0.55 -16.41 -14.31
C HIS A 32 -1.63 -16.70 -15.35
N HIS A 33 -1.27 -17.18 -16.54
CA HIS A 33 -2.20 -17.62 -17.58
C HIS A 33 -2.74 -19.04 -17.40
N GLY A 34 -2.39 -19.73 -16.32
CA GLY A 34 -2.79 -21.10 -16.05
C GLY A 34 -3.88 -21.24 -15.01
N VAL A 35 -3.80 -20.45 -13.93
CA VAL A 35 -4.79 -20.44 -12.85
C VAL A 35 -5.73 -19.23 -12.90
N GLY A 36 -5.71 -18.47 -14.00
CA GLY A 36 -6.56 -17.30 -14.21
C GLY A 36 -8.04 -17.63 -14.42
N ALA A 37 -8.82 -16.61 -14.79
CA ALA A 37 -10.24 -16.78 -15.07
C ALA A 37 -10.48 -17.78 -16.21
N THR A 38 -11.44 -18.69 -16.04
CA THR A 38 -11.92 -19.58 -17.09
C THR A 38 -12.72 -18.76 -18.09
N GLY A 39 -12.10 -18.39 -19.22
CA GLY A 39 -12.75 -17.59 -20.24
C GLY A 39 -13.55 -18.45 -21.20
N ASN A 40 -14.86 -18.22 -21.30
CA ASN A 40 -15.72 -18.80 -22.36
C ASN A 40 -15.62 -18.01 -23.70
N GLY A 41 -14.49 -17.36 -24.00
CA GLY A 41 -14.37 -16.43 -25.14
C GLY A 41 -13.00 -16.40 -25.84
N PRO A 42 -12.95 -15.90 -27.09
CA PRO A 42 -11.71 -15.84 -27.90
C PRO A 42 -10.62 -14.98 -27.22
N ILE A 43 -9.35 -15.24 -27.55
CA ILE A 43 -8.18 -14.53 -27.02
C ILE A 43 -8.25 -13.07 -27.44
N VAL A 44 -8.51 -12.15 -26.51
CA VAL A 44 -8.62 -10.72 -26.86
C VAL A 44 -7.40 -9.89 -26.40
N ALA A 45 -6.62 -10.34 -25.40
CA ALA A 45 -5.49 -9.54 -24.91
C ALA A 45 -4.43 -10.28 -24.07
N TRP A 46 -3.19 -9.80 -24.11
CA TRP A 46 -2.03 -10.38 -23.40
C TRP A 46 -2.09 -10.27 -21.87
N TRP A 47 -2.90 -9.35 -21.33
CA TRP A 47 -3.04 -9.14 -19.89
C TRP A 47 -4.13 -10.00 -19.24
N GLN A 48 -4.92 -10.74 -20.02
CA GLN A 48 -6.01 -11.56 -19.49
C GLN A 48 -5.48 -12.90 -18.98
N PRO A 49 -5.47 -13.15 -17.66
CA PRO A 49 -5.08 -14.44 -17.12
C PRO A 49 -6.15 -15.45 -17.46
N ARG A 50 -5.77 -16.56 -18.08
CA ARG A 50 -6.69 -17.64 -18.48
C ARG A 50 -6.54 -18.85 -17.57
N GLY A 51 -7.54 -19.70 -17.57
CA GLY A 51 -7.48 -20.98 -16.86
C GLY A 51 -6.84 -22.08 -17.69
N LEU A 52 -5.62 -21.92 -18.25
CA LEU A 52 -5.00 -22.97 -19.09
C LEU A 52 -5.02 -24.32 -18.38
N PHE A 53 -4.68 -24.37 -17.09
CA PHE A 53 -4.67 -25.63 -16.33
C PHE A 53 -6.09 -26.18 -16.09
N PHE A 54 -7.09 -25.31 -15.95
CA PHE A 54 -8.50 -25.72 -15.85
C PHE A 54 -9.08 -26.24 -17.18
N THR A 55 -8.33 -26.12 -18.29
CA THR A 55 -8.77 -26.61 -19.60
C THR A 55 -8.38 -28.08 -19.83
N TYR A 56 -7.44 -28.62 -19.06
CA TYR A 56 -6.94 -29.97 -19.23
C TYR A 56 -7.23 -30.81 -17.99
N GLU A 57 -7.99 -31.90 -18.16
CA GLU A 57 -8.41 -32.82 -17.10
C GLU A 57 -7.24 -33.39 -16.27
N VAL A 58 -6.04 -33.45 -16.86
CA VAL A 58 -4.82 -33.92 -16.17
C VAL A 58 -4.48 -33.08 -14.93
N PHE A 59 -4.90 -31.82 -14.87
CA PHE A 59 -4.66 -30.96 -13.72
C PHE A 59 -5.80 -30.98 -12.70
N ASP A 60 -6.97 -31.52 -13.01
CA ASP A 60 -8.13 -31.56 -12.11
C ASP A 60 -7.82 -32.11 -10.71
N PRO A 61 -7.12 -33.27 -10.54
CA PRO A 61 -6.82 -33.77 -9.20
C PRO A 61 -5.88 -32.83 -8.42
N LEU A 62 -4.97 -32.14 -9.11
CA LEU A 62 -4.08 -31.16 -8.48
C LEU A 62 -4.86 -29.90 -8.08
N LEU A 63 -5.72 -29.40 -8.97
CA LEU A 63 -6.49 -28.17 -8.77
C LEU A 63 -7.63 -28.33 -7.75
N ALA A 64 -8.08 -29.57 -7.50
CA ALA A 64 -9.01 -29.91 -6.43
C ALA A 64 -8.45 -29.64 -5.02
N GLU A 65 -7.12 -29.59 -4.88
CA GLU A 65 -6.43 -29.28 -3.63
C GLU A 65 -5.60 -27.98 -3.74
N PRO A 66 -6.21 -26.79 -3.51
CA PRO A 66 -5.56 -25.49 -3.72
C PRO A 66 -4.22 -25.31 -3.01
N GLY A 67 -4.09 -25.86 -1.79
CA GLY A 67 -2.84 -25.81 -1.03
C GLY A 67 -1.73 -26.62 -1.68
N LEU A 68 -2.05 -27.84 -2.13
CA LEU A 68 -1.12 -28.72 -2.83
C LEU A 68 -0.72 -28.12 -4.18
N ALA A 69 -1.69 -27.65 -4.97
CA ALA A 69 -1.43 -26.95 -6.24
C ALA A 69 -0.51 -25.74 -6.05
N THR A 70 -0.77 -24.92 -5.03
CA THR A 70 0.08 -23.76 -4.72
C THR A 70 1.50 -24.19 -4.38
N ALA A 71 1.69 -25.24 -3.57
CA ALA A 71 3.01 -25.75 -3.24
C ALA A 71 3.74 -26.31 -4.48
N VAL A 72 3.05 -27.10 -5.31
CA VAL A 72 3.59 -27.70 -6.53
C VAL A 72 4.02 -26.63 -7.53
N PHE A 73 3.26 -25.55 -7.68
CA PHE A 73 3.63 -24.43 -8.56
C PHE A 73 4.69 -23.52 -7.95
N ALA A 74 4.71 -23.33 -6.62
CA ALA A 74 5.70 -22.47 -5.98
C ALA A 74 7.10 -23.10 -5.93
N LEU A 75 7.21 -24.42 -5.74
CA LEU A 75 8.50 -25.11 -5.59
C LEU A 75 9.47 -24.88 -6.77
N PRO A 76 9.05 -25.03 -8.05
CA PRO A 76 9.90 -24.71 -9.20
C PRO A 76 10.32 -23.23 -9.23
N ALA A 77 9.41 -22.32 -8.89
CA ALA A 77 9.72 -20.89 -8.83
C ALA A 77 10.79 -20.59 -7.77
N PHE A 78 10.68 -21.19 -6.57
CA PHE A 78 11.68 -21.05 -5.51
C PHE A 78 13.03 -21.65 -5.92
N ALA A 79 13.04 -22.82 -6.56
CA ALA A 79 14.27 -23.44 -7.06
C ALA A 79 14.97 -22.54 -8.08
N LEU A 80 14.22 -21.95 -9.01
CA LEU A 80 14.74 -20.98 -9.98
C LEU A 80 15.28 -19.73 -9.28
N PHE A 81 14.58 -19.19 -8.28
CA PHE A 81 15.07 -18.07 -7.48
C PHE A 81 16.42 -18.38 -6.82
N LEU A 82 16.53 -19.51 -6.13
CA LEU A 82 17.78 -19.92 -5.47
C LEU A 82 18.92 -20.09 -6.47
N ALA A 83 18.65 -20.70 -7.62
CA ALA A 83 19.63 -20.87 -8.68
C ALA A 83 20.09 -19.54 -9.28
N VAL A 84 19.17 -18.61 -9.55
CA VAL A 84 19.47 -17.24 -10.03
C VAL A 84 20.31 -16.49 -8.99
N ALA A 85 19.92 -16.53 -7.73
CA ALA A 85 20.64 -15.86 -6.65
C ALA A 85 22.07 -16.40 -6.50
N TYR A 86 22.23 -17.72 -6.57
CA TYR A 86 23.52 -18.40 -6.47
C TYR A 86 24.44 -18.09 -7.65
N LEU A 87 23.93 -18.19 -8.88
CA LEU A 87 24.72 -18.08 -10.11
C LEU A 87 25.05 -16.63 -10.49
N THR A 88 24.11 -15.70 -10.34
CA THR A 88 24.32 -14.30 -10.73
C THR A 88 25.04 -13.50 -9.65
N ARG A 89 24.85 -13.85 -8.36
CA ARG A 89 25.28 -13.04 -7.19
C ARG A 89 24.86 -11.56 -7.30
N SER A 90 23.81 -11.28 -8.07
CA SER A 90 23.26 -9.96 -8.32
C SER A 90 22.00 -9.80 -7.47
N PRO A 91 21.95 -8.83 -6.53
CA PRO A 91 20.74 -8.63 -5.75
C PRO A 91 19.57 -8.19 -6.63
N LEU A 92 19.81 -7.48 -7.74
CA LEU A 92 18.76 -7.12 -8.69
C LEU A 92 18.14 -8.38 -9.34
N ALA A 93 18.98 -9.32 -9.81
CA ALA A 93 18.47 -10.55 -10.42
C ALA A 93 17.73 -11.42 -9.39
N ALA A 94 18.26 -11.49 -8.15
CA ALA A 94 17.59 -12.17 -7.06
C ALA A 94 16.23 -11.53 -6.71
N THR A 95 16.13 -10.19 -6.73
CA THR A 95 14.87 -9.46 -6.53
C THR A 95 13.86 -9.76 -7.62
N LEU A 96 14.26 -9.73 -8.89
CA LEU A 96 13.36 -10.06 -10.00
C LEU A 96 12.89 -11.52 -9.94
N ALA A 97 13.79 -12.46 -9.61
CA ALA A 97 13.41 -13.86 -9.46
C ALA A 97 12.50 -14.11 -8.24
N LEU A 98 12.73 -13.42 -7.12
CA LEU A 98 11.86 -13.49 -5.95
C LEU A 98 10.49 -12.84 -6.24
N ALA A 99 10.45 -11.78 -7.05
CA ALA A 99 9.19 -11.20 -7.52
C ALA A 99 8.43 -12.19 -8.41
N ALA A 100 9.11 -12.99 -9.24
CA ALA A 100 8.46 -14.07 -9.99
C ALA A 100 7.84 -15.13 -9.06
N VAL A 101 8.52 -15.49 -7.96
CA VAL A 101 7.94 -16.36 -6.91
C VAL A 101 6.69 -15.73 -6.31
N GLY A 102 6.76 -14.46 -5.90
CA GLY A 102 5.61 -13.72 -5.37
C GLY A 102 4.44 -13.69 -6.35
N SER A 103 4.72 -13.46 -7.63
CA SER A 103 3.70 -13.47 -8.70
C SER A 103 3.03 -14.84 -8.86
N VAL A 104 3.80 -15.94 -8.76
CA VAL A 104 3.25 -17.31 -8.77
C VAL A 104 2.34 -17.54 -7.56
N LEU A 105 2.80 -17.19 -6.36
CA LEU A 105 2.02 -17.36 -5.13
C LEU A 105 0.71 -16.57 -5.16
N LEU A 106 0.76 -15.30 -5.59
CA LEU A 106 -0.43 -14.45 -5.73
C LEU A 106 -1.38 -15.01 -6.79
N SER A 107 -0.86 -15.44 -7.94
CA SER A 107 -1.68 -16.04 -9.01
C SER A 107 -2.38 -17.30 -8.51
N CYS A 108 -1.69 -18.18 -7.78
CA CYS A 108 -2.30 -19.36 -7.16
C CYS A 108 -3.34 -18.98 -6.10
N PHE A 109 -3.03 -18.00 -5.25
CA PHE A 109 -3.94 -17.56 -4.18
C PHE A 109 -5.27 -17.03 -4.72
N TYR A 110 -5.22 -16.17 -5.75
CA TYR A 110 -6.42 -15.60 -6.38
C TYR A 110 -7.07 -16.54 -7.41
N GLY A 111 -6.28 -17.37 -8.07
CA GLY A 111 -6.75 -18.30 -9.10
C GLY A 111 -7.39 -19.58 -8.58
N LEU A 112 -6.88 -20.12 -7.47
CA LEU A 112 -7.33 -21.38 -6.90
C LEU A 112 -8.35 -21.21 -5.76
N GLY A 113 -8.42 -20.02 -5.15
CA GLY A 113 -9.38 -19.74 -4.07
C GLY A 113 -10.82 -19.65 -4.60
N GLY A 114 -11.70 -20.55 -4.15
CA GLY A 114 -13.07 -20.72 -4.68
C GLY A 114 -13.93 -19.45 -4.77
N GLY A 115 -13.85 -18.55 -3.78
CA GLY A 115 -14.54 -17.24 -3.81
C GLY A 115 -13.70 -16.08 -4.35
N ARG A 116 -12.40 -16.30 -4.61
CA ARG A 116 -11.43 -15.26 -4.99
C ARG A 116 -11.23 -15.13 -6.50
N ARG A 117 -11.74 -16.10 -7.28
CA ARG A 117 -11.68 -16.06 -8.75
C ARG A 117 -12.42 -14.86 -9.35
N ALA A 118 -13.43 -14.35 -8.65
CA ALA A 118 -14.18 -13.17 -9.07
C ALA A 118 -13.29 -11.91 -9.20
N VAL A 119 -12.17 -11.85 -8.48
CA VAL A 119 -11.18 -10.77 -8.59
C VAL A 119 -10.68 -10.61 -10.04
N TRP A 120 -10.52 -11.70 -10.77
CA TRP A 120 -10.05 -11.67 -12.16
C TRP A 120 -11.10 -11.11 -13.12
N SER A 121 -12.38 -11.39 -12.90
CA SER A 121 -13.47 -10.91 -13.74
C SER A 121 -13.77 -9.43 -13.51
N PHE A 122 -13.62 -8.94 -12.28
CA PHE A 122 -13.93 -7.54 -11.96
C PHE A 122 -12.81 -6.56 -12.34
N PHE A 123 -11.53 -6.98 -12.30
CA PHE A 123 -10.42 -6.02 -12.35
C PHE A 123 -9.52 -6.13 -13.59
N HIS A 124 -9.81 -7.07 -14.48
CA HIS A 124 -9.14 -7.20 -15.78
C HIS A 124 -7.60 -7.04 -15.67
N TRP A 125 -6.99 -6.17 -16.49
CA TRP A 125 -5.54 -5.93 -16.52
C TRP A 125 -4.98 -5.32 -15.23
N ARG A 126 -5.82 -4.60 -14.48
CA ARG A 126 -5.40 -3.91 -13.25
C ARG A 126 -5.03 -4.91 -12.17
N GLY A 127 -5.74 -6.05 -12.10
CA GLY A 127 -5.40 -7.11 -11.15
C GLY A 127 -3.98 -7.64 -11.36
N SER A 128 -3.63 -7.94 -12.63
CA SER A 128 -2.29 -8.39 -13.02
C SER A 128 -1.21 -7.37 -12.66
N ALA A 129 -1.45 -6.09 -12.94
CA ALA A 129 -0.51 -5.01 -12.63
C ALA A 129 -0.29 -4.87 -11.12
N VAL A 130 -1.35 -4.91 -10.31
CA VAL A 130 -1.26 -4.77 -8.85
C VAL A 130 -0.51 -5.94 -8.21
N MET A 131 -0.78 -7.18 -8.59
CA MET A 131 -0.03 -8.33 -8.04
C MET A 131 1.44 -8.28 -8.41
N LEU A 132 1.77 -7.87 -9.65
CA LEU A 132 3.16 -7.73 -10.07
C LEU A 132 3.88 -6.64 -9.27
N LEU A 133 3.24 -5.47 -9.10
CA LEU A 133 3.76 -4.38 -8.28
C LEU A 133 3.96 -4.82 -6.83
N PHE A 134 2.99 -5.51 -6.25
CA PHE A 134 3.09 -6.10 -4.90
C PHE A 134 4.29 -7.04 -4.81
N ALA A 135 4.43 -7.98 -5.75
CA ALA A 135 5.48 -8.98 -5.74
C ALA A 135 6.87 -8.34 -5.88
N LEU A 136 7.00 -7.35 -6.77
CA LEU A 136 8.23 -6.57 -6.95
C LEU A 136 8.58 -5.78 -5.69
N ALA A 137 7.63 -5.07 -5.10
CA ALA A 137 7.86 -4.27 -3.90
C ALA A 137 8.23 -5.14 -2.70
N THR A 138 7.53 -6.26 -2.50
CA THR A 138 7.83 -7.21 -1.41
C THR A 138 9.20 -7.84 -1.61
N ALA A 139 9.54 -8.27 -2.83
CA ALA A 139 10.86 -8.83 -3.13
C ALA A 139 11.99 -7.81 -2.94
N ALA A 140 11.76 -6.55 -3.34
CA ALA A 140 12.72 -5.47 -3.14
C ALA A 140 12.87 -5.15 -1.64
N ALA A 141 11.78 -5.15 -0.88
CA ALA A 141 11.80 -4.97 0.56
C ALA A 141 12.59 -6.09 1.24
N LEU A 142 12.31 -7.37 0.94
CA LEU A 142 13.01 -8.52 1.51
C LEU A 142 14.50 -8.56 1.17
N LEU A 143 14.90 -8.00 0.03
CA LEU A 143 16.29 -7.93 -0.39
C LEU A 143 16.93 -6.54 -0.19
N ALA A 144 16.25 -5.64 0.52
CA ALA A 144 16.68 -4.26 0.72
C ALA A 144 18.11 -4.13 1.29
N PRO A 145 18.57 -4.94 2.26
CA PRO A 145 19.94 -4.84 2.76
C PRO A 145 21.00 -5.13 1.68
N TRP A 146 20.75 -6.11 0.81
CA TRP A 146 21.68 -6.47 -0.27
C TRP A 146 21.64 -5.45 -1.41
N LEU A 147 20.45 -4.96 -1.77
CA LEU A 147 20.27 -3.87 -2.72
C LEU A 147 20.98 -2.60 -2.22
N THR A 148 20.83 -2.28 -0.93
CA THR A 148 21.46 -1.13 -0.27
C THR A 148 22.98 -1.21 -0.32
N ARG A 149 23.58 -2.39 -0.11
CA ARG A 149 25.04 -2.58 -0.26
C ARG A 149 25.52 -2.21 -1.66
N ARG A 150 24.81 -2.65 -2.71
CA ARG A 150 25.17 -2.31 -4.09
C ARG A 150 24.88 -0.84 -4.41
N TRP A 151 23.77 -0.31 -3.91
CA TRP A 151 23.40 1.10 -4.07
C TRP A 151 24.44 2.03 -3.44
N LEU A 152 24.94 1.71 -2.25
CA LEU A 152 26.03 2.45 -1.60
C LEU A 152 27.35 2.40 -2.38
N ALA A 153 27.58 1.40 -3.24
CA ALA A 153 28.75 1.36 -4.11
C ALA A 153 28.64 2.31 -5.32
N LEU A 154 27.42 2.78 -5.66
CA LEU A 154 27.20 3.74 -6.74
C LEU A 154 27.66 5.15 -6.34
N ARG A 155 27.96 5.99 -7.34
CA ARG A 155 28.17 7.44 -7.15
C ARG A 155 26.85 8.12 -6.78
N TRP A 156 26.92 9.25 -6.08
CA TRP A 156 25.73 9.95 -5.58
C TRP A 156 24.65 10.26 -6.65
N PRO A 157 24.96 10.64 -7.91
CA PRO A 157 23.92 10.89 -8.89
C PRO A 157 23.20 9.60 -9.29
N ALA A 158 23.97 8.53 -9.48
CA ALA A 158 23.42 7.21 -9.82
C ALA A 158 22.54 6.67 -8.69
N ARG A 159 22.87 6.96 -7.42
CA ARG A 159 22.03 6.60 -6.27
C ARG A 159 20.66 7.27 -6.33
N ILE A 160 20.62 8.56 -6.66
CA ILE A 160 19.38 9.33 -6.76
C ILE A 160 18.56 8.79 -7.93
N VAL A 161 19.17 8.70 -9.12
CA VAL A 161 18.50 8.24 -10.35
C VAL A 161 17.95 6.82 -10.22
N SER A 162 18.61 5.93 -9.47
CA SER A 162 18.11 4.57 -9.28
C SER A 162 16.99 4.45 -8.25
N TYR A 163 16.90 5.36 -7.27
CA TYR A 163 15.97 5.24 -6.14
C TYR A 163 14.74 6.14 -6.27
N VAL A 164 14.92 7.39 -6.70
CA VAL A 164 13.82 8.38 -6.77
C VAL A 164 12.65 7.90 -7.62
N PRO A 165 12.84 7.29 -8.82
CA PRO A 165 11.71 6.78 -9.60
C PRO A 165 10.92 5.69 -8.87
N ILE A 166 11.61 4.82 -8.13
CA ILE A 166 10.98 3.73 -7.36
C ILE A 166 10.20 4.33 -6.19
N ALA A 167 10.82 5.25 -5.44
CA ALA A 167 10.17 5.93 -4.33
C ALA A 167 8.93 6.70 -4.80
N ALA A 168 9.04 7.43 -5.91
CA ALA A 168 7.92 8.14 -6.51
C ALA A 168 6.81 7.18 -6.95
N ALA A 169 7.15 6.06 -7.59
CA ALA A 169 6.15 5.06 -7.99
C ALA A 169 5.40 4.45 -6.80
N VAL A 170 6.07 4.22 -5.66
CA VAL A 170 5.42 3.74 -4.42
C VAL A 170 4.49 4.81 -3.84
N VAL A 171 4.94 6.07 -3.78
CA VAL A 171 4.10 7.19 -3.30
C VAL A 171 2.88 7.40 -4.19
N VAL A 172 3.07 7.36 -5.51
CA VAL A 172 1.98 7.42 -6.50
C VAL A 172 1.03 6.26 -6.30
N ALA A 173 1.53 5.03 -6.18
CA ALA A 173 0.69 3.87 -5.94
C ALA A 173 -0.16 4.05 -4.68
N ILE A 174 0.43 4.40 -3.53
CA ILE A 174 -0.29 4.61 -2.27
C ILE A 174 -1.35 5.71 -2.38
N ARG A 175 -1.02 6.84 -3.03
CA ARG A 175 -1.96 7.97 -3.18
C ARG A 175 -3.05 7.74 -4.25
N ASP A 176 -2.78 6.92 -5.27
CA ASP A 176 -3.68 6.68 -6.42
C ASP A 176 -4.45 5.34 -6.33
N VAL A 177 -4.26 4.51 -5.28
CA VAL A 177 -4.93 3.18 -5.12
C VAL A 177 -6.47 3.26 -5.26
N THR A 178 -7.07 4.43 -5.05
CA THR A 178 -8.53 4.63 -5.10
C THR A 178 -9.06 5.23 -6.39
N GLY A 179 -8.35 5.09 -7.51
CA GLY A 179 -8.88 5.47 -8.82
C GLY A 179 -10.22 4.78 -9.10
N THR A 180 -11.31 5.52 -8.89
CA THR A 180 -12.67 5.12 -9.27
C THR A 180 -12.75 5.17 -10.78
N ASP A 181 -12.77 4.00 -11.42
CA ASP A 181 -13.14 3.92 -12.82
C ASP A 181 -14.67 4.08 -12.90
N PRO A 182 -15.19 5.13 -13.55
CA PRO A 182 -16.64 5.33 -13.69
C PRO A 182 -17.32 4.20 -14.47
N ALA A 183 -16.56 3.35 -15.18
CA ALA A 183 -17.06 2.14 -15.82
C ALA A 183 -17.24 0.94 -14.86
N LEU A 184 -16.84 1.05 -13.59
CA LEU A 184 -17.08 0.01 -12.60
C LEU A 184 -18.56 0.04 -12.15
N PRO A 185 -19.23 -1.12 -12.05
CA PRO A 185 -20.63 -1.19 -11.64
C PRO A 185 -20.89 -0.76 -10.19
N PHE A 186 -19.83 -0.62 -9.38
CA PHE A 186 -19.88 -0.09 -8.02
C PHE A 186 -18.64 0.78 -7.79
N ALA A 187 -18.78 1.88 -7.03
CA ALA A 187 -17.67 2.71 -6.56
C ALA A 187 -16.88 2.01 -5.44
N ILE A 188 -16.62 0.71 -5.59
CA ILE A 188 -15.76 -0.04 -4.68
C ILE A 188 -14.34 0.13 -5.21
N SER A 189 -13.52 0.92 -4.51
CA SER A 189 -12.07 0.83 -4.69
C SER A 189 -11.70 -0.64 -4.53
N PRO A 190 -11.23 -1.33 -5.58
CA PRO A 190 -11.18 -2.77 -5.52
C PRO A 190 -9.94 -3.33 -4.84
N TRP A 191 -9.08 -2.43 -4.38
CA TRP A 191 -7.72 -2.72 -3.98
C TRP A 191 -7.20 -1.90 -2.81
N PRO A 192 -7.95 -1.35 -1.82
CA PRO A 192 -7.29 -0.89 -0.61
C PRO A 192 -6.54 -2.10 -0.02
N VAL A 193 -7.24 -3.20 0.23
CA VAL A 193 -6.71 -4.40 0.86
C VAL A 193 -5.35 -4.85 0.32
N VAL A 194 -5.16 -5.11 -0.98
CA VAL A 194 -3.94 -5.83 -1.43
C VAL A 194 -2.68 -4.95 -1.49
N PRO A 195 -2.67 -3.78 -2.17
CA PRO A 195 -1.54 -2.86 -2.11
C PRO A 195 -1.41 -2.17 -0.74
N MET A 196 -2.48 -1.87 0.01
CA MET A 196 -2.38 -1.33 1.39
C MET A 196 -1.81 -2.38 2.35
N PHE A 197 -2.38 -3.57 2.48
CA PHE A 197 -1.81 -4.63 3.35
C PHE A 197 -0.46 -5.15 2.83
N GLY A 198 -0.26 -5.15 1.52
CA GLY A 198 1.00 -5.57 0.93
C GLY A 198 2.16 -4.63 1.17
N LEU A 199 1.95 -3.37 0.78
CA LEU A 199 2.97 -2.34 0.80
C LEU A 199 3.09 -1.70 2.17
N GLU A 200 1.99 -1.44 2.87
CA GLU A 200 2.05 -0.82 4.20
C GLU A 200 2.39 -1.88 5.24
N VAL A 201 1.56 -2.92 5.40
CA VAL A 201 1.77 -3.94 6.43
C VAL A 201 3.00 -4.80 6.13
N GLY A 202 3.10 -5.34 4.91
CA GLY A 202 4.23 -6.16 4.50
C GLY A 202 5.56 -5.40 4.55
N ALA A 203 5.64 -4.19 3.98
CA ALA A 203 6.89 -3.44 3.97
C ALA A 203 7.22 -2.85 5.35
N ALA A 204 6.25 -2.42 6.16
CA ALA A 204 6.49 -1.99 7.54
C ALA A 204 7.05 -3.13 8.39
N LEU A 205 6.49 -4.34 8.26
CA LEU A 205 6.99 -5.51 8.99
C LEU A 205 8.43 -5.86 8.57
N VAL A 206 8.70 -5.94 7.27
CA VAL A 206 10.06 -6.19 6.75
C VAL A 206 11.04 -5.11 7.20
N ALA A 207 10.66 -3.84 7.10
CA ALA A 207 11.50 -2.72 7.51
C ALA A 207 11.77 -2.74 9.02
N THR A 208 10.77 -3.06 9.84
CA THR A 208 10.90 -3.19 11.30
C THR A 208 11.87 -4.30 11.67
N VAL A 209 11.75 -5.48 11.07
CA VAL A 209 12.66 -6.61 11.28
C VAL A 209 14.10 -6.23 10.89
N PHE A 210 14.29 -5.60 9.74
CA PHE A 210 15.63 -5.20 9.27
C PHE A 210 16.24 -4.07 10.11
N ALA A 211 15.43 -3.11 10.54
CA ALA A 211 15.87 -2.08 11.47
C ALA A 211 16.32 -2.70 12.80
N ALA A 212 15.54 -3.62 13.38
CA ALA A 212 15.90 -4.33 14.61
C ALA A 212 17.21 -5.12 14.45
N ILE A 213 17.37 -5.90 13.38
CA ILE A 213 18.61 -6.65 13.09
C ILE A 213 19.80 -5.68 13.00
N GLY A 214 19.67 -4.61 12.22
CA GLY A 214 20.75 -3.63 12.07
C GLY A 214 21.10 -2.93 13.38
N LEU A 215 20.13 -2.60 14.22
CA LEU A 215 20.34 -2.01 15.55
C LEU A 215 21.04 -2.96 16.51
N VAL A 216 20.66 -4.25 16.53
CA VAL A 216 21.34 -5.28 17.35
C VAL A 216 22.81 -5.44 16.92
N LEU A 217 23.06 -5.50 15.61
CA LEU A 217 24.42 -5.55 15.07
C LEU A 217 25.22 -4.30 15.42
N ALA A 218 24.59 -3.12 15.34
CA ALA A 218 25.23 -1.85 15.71
C ALA A 218 25.54 -1.80 17.22
N ALA A 219 24.62 -2.24 18.08
CA ALA A 219 24.83 -2.34 19.52
C ALA A 219 26.02 -3.24 19.86
N ALA A 220 26.10 -4.42 19.21
CA ALA A 220 27.21 -5.35 19.40
C ALA A 220 28.55 -4.79 18.89
N GLY A 221 28.55 -3.99 17.83
CA GLY A 221 29.76 -3.31 17.35
C GLY A 221 30.21 -2.17 18.28
N LEU A 222 29.27 -1.33 18.75
CA LEU A 222 29.53 -0.22 19.66
C LEU A 222 29.99 -0.71 21.03
N SER A 223 29.41 -1.79 21.56
CA SER A 223 29.83 -2.36 22.85
C SER A 223 31.26 -2.88 22.81
N LYS A 224 31.64 -3.56 21.72
CA LYS A 224 33.02 -3.99 21.46
C LYS A 224 33.98 -2.82 21.28
N GLY A 225 33.51 -1.71 20.69
CA GLY A 225 34.27 -0.47 20.51
C GLY A 225 34.35 0.43 21.75
N GLY A 226 33.82 0.01 22.92
CA GLY A 226 33.84 0.80 24.15
C GLY A 226 32.76 1.89 24.24
N ALA A 227 31.91 2.06 23.21
CA ALA A 227 30.86 3.08 23.16
C ALA A 227 29.55 2.60 23.81
N ARG A 228 29.60 2.28 25.11
CA ARG A 228 28.47 1.69 25.86
C ARG A 228 27.18 2.51 25.80
N GLY A 229 27.26 3.84 25.85
CA GLY A 229 26.10 4.73 25.74
C GLY A 229 25.38 4.59 24.39
N GLY A 230 26.14 4.58 23.28
CA GLY A 230 25.57 4.36 21.95
C GLY A 230 25.01 2.95 21.78
N ALA A 231 25.66 1.93 22.35
CA ALA A 231 25.15 0.57 22.36
C ALA A 231 23.80 0.47 23.10
N GLY A 232 23.67 1.13 24.25
CA GLY A 232 22.42 1.21 25.02
C GLY A 232 21.28 1.83 24.22
N VAL A 233 21.54 2.93 23.49
CA VAL A 233 20.54 3.56 22.61
C VAL A 233 20.10 2.60 21.51
N CYS A 234 21.03 1.88 20.86
CA CYS A 234 20.67 0.91 19.82
C CYS A 234 19.84 -0.26 20.37
N VAL A 235 20.15 -0.77 21.57
CA VAL A 235 19.34 -1.82 22.22
C VAL A 235 17.95 -1.30 22.56
N ALA A 236 17.84 -0.09 23.11
CA ALA A 236 16.56 0.52 23.45
C ALA A 236 15.68 0.68 22.21
N LEU A 237 16.23 1.18 21.10
CA LEU A 237 15.50 1.30 19.83
C LEU A 237 15.12 -0.08 19.25
N ALA A 238 16.02 -1.06 19.32
CA ALA A 238 15.74 -2.42 18.84
C ALA A 238 14.61 -3.09 19.62
N ALA A 239 14.47 -2.80 20.91
CA ALA A 239 13.36 -3.27 21.75
C ALA A 239 12.08 -2.44 21.54
N ALA A 240 12.20 -1.14 21.31
CA ALA A 240 11.07 -0.24 21.08
C ALA A 240 10.31 -0.57 19.78
N LEU A 241 11.00 -1.02 18.74
CA LEU A 241 10.37 -1.39 17.46
C LEU A 241 9.32 -2.51 17.58
N PRO A 242 9.63 -3.71 18.10
CA PRO A 242 8.63 -4.75 18.30
C PRO A 242 7.63 -4.40 19.41
N LEU A 243 8.05 -3.67 20.47
CA LEU A 243 7.13 -3.21 21.51
C LEU A 243 6.09 -2.23 20.93
N ALA A 244 6.49 -1.32 20.05
CA ALA A 244 5.57 -0.45 19.34
C ALA A 244 4.64 -1.27 18.45
N ALA A 245 5.21 -2.11 17.58
CA ALA A 245 4.43 -2.88 16.59
C ALA A 245 3.43 -3.88 17.20
N PHE A 246 3.73 -4.46 18.38
CA PHE A 246 2.90 -5.51 18.97
C PHE A 246 2.37 -5.21 20.38
N GLY A 247 3.11 -4.44 21.18
CA GLY A 247 2.81 -4.22 22.61
C GLY A 247 2.01 -2.95 22.90
N LEU A 248 2.20 -1.90 22.11
CA LEU A 248 1.49 -0.62 22.27
C LEU A 248 0.29 -0.48 21.34
N GLY A 249 0.02 -1.49 20.51
CA GLY A 249 -0.98 -1.37 19.45
C GLY A 249 -0.67 -0.24 18.48
N TRP A 250 0.59 0.22 18.38
CA TRP A 250 0.96 1.04 17.23
C TRP A 250 0.81 0.12 16.02
N GLN A 251 -0.31 0.29 15.34
CA GLN A 251 -0.56 -0.28 14.05
C GLN A 251 0.63 0.01 13.13
N LEU A 252 0.73 -0.74 12.04
CA LEU A 252 1.80 -0.60 11.04
C LEU A 252 1.72 0.73 10.25
N GLY A 253 1.15 1.78 10.83
CA GLY A 253 0.99 3.12 10.27
C GLY A 253 2.20 4.03 10.46
N ALA A 254 1.98 5.33 10.22
CA ALA A 254 3.02 6.34 10.10
C ALA A 254 3.97 6.42 11.30
N GLY A 255 3.49 6.19 12.53
CA GLY A 255 4.31 6.24 13.75
C GLY A 255 5.43 5.20 13.78
N LEU A 256 5.12 3.94 13.44
CA LEU A 256 6.12 2.87 13.38
C LEU A 256 7.13 3.09 12.25
N LEU A 257 6.65 3.49 11.07
CA LEU A 257 7.51 3.80 9.93
C LEU A 257 8.45 4.98 10.24
N ALA A 258 7.96 6.02 10.92
CA ALA A 258 8.78 7.13 11.39
C ALA A 258 9.83 6.66 12.39
N LEU A 259 9.48 5.78 13.34
CA LEU A 259 10.42 5.20 14.29
C LEU A 259 11.52 4.38 13.57
N VAL A 260 11.18 3.63 12.53
CA VAL A 260 12.16 2.91 11.69
C VAL A 260 13.14 3.89 11.03
N VAL A 261 12.64 4.96 10.41
CA VAL A 261 13.47 5.98 9.75
C VAL A 261 14.38 6.69 10.78
N VAL A 262 13.84 7.12 11.92
CA VAL A 262 14.60 7.76 12.99
C VAL A 262 15.66 6.81 13.54
N SER A 263 15.32 5.54 13.77
CA SER A 263 16.27 4.54 14.26
C SER A 263 17.43 4.32 13.31
N ALA A 264 17.17 4.30 12.00
CA ALA A 264 18.22 4.22 11.00
C ALA A 264 19.12 5.46 10.99
N LEU A 265 18.55 6.67 11.09
CA LEU A 265 19.32 7.90 11.18
C LEU A 265 20.21 7.93 12.43
N VAL A 266 19.67 7.57 13.59
CA VAL A 266 20.42 7.46 14.86
C VAL A 266 21.57 6.47 14.71
N GLN A 267 21.31 5.28 14.17
CA GLN A 267 22.35 4.27 13.95
C GLN A 267 23.44 4.75 13.00
N LEU A 268 23.09 5.46 11.91
CA LEU A 268 24.06 6.00 10.96
C LEU A 268 24.92 7.10 11.58
N GLN A 269 24.33 7.97 12.40
CA GLN A 269 25.05 9.02 13.13
C GLN A 269 26.02 8.43 14.15
N LEU A 270 25.59 7.42 14.93
CA LEU A 270 26.45 6.69 15.86
C LEU A 270 27.60 5.98 15.14
N SER A 271 27.32 5.35 13.99
CA SER A 271 28.34 4.67 13.19
C SER A 271 29.38 5.63 12.61
N ARG A 272 28.99 6.85 12.24
CA ARG A 272 29.94 7.89 11.78
C ARG A 272 30.87 8.34 12.89
N ARG A 273 30.36 8.51 14.12
CA ARG A 273 31.18 8.92 15.27
C ARG A 273 32.19 7.86 15.69
N HIS A 274 31.90 6.60 15.41
CA HIS A 274 32.75 5.47 15.78
C HIS A 274 33.25 4.70 14.54
N GLN A 275 33.62 5.43 13.47
CA GLN A 275 33.93 4.87 12.15
C GLN A 275 35.11 3.85 12.14
N GLU A 276 35.97 3.90 13.15
CA GLU A 276 37.07 2.95 13.38
C GLU A 276 36.61 1.61 13.98
N SER A 277 35.39 1.56 14.52
CA SER A 277 34.94 0.43 15.35
C SER A 277 34.24 -0.66 14.54
N THR A 278 34.94 -1.78 14.37
CA THR A 278 34.40 -3.13 14.11
C THR A 278 33.69 -3.41 12.77
N VAL A 279 33.89 -4.64 12.27
CA VAL A 279 33.18 -5.20 11.10
C VAL A 279 31.65 -5.21 11.31
N LEU A 280 31.19 -5.30 12.56
CA LEU A 280 29.77 -5.37 12.91
C LEU A 280 29.02 -4.08 12.59
N LEU A 281 29.59 -2.91 12.89
CA LEU A 281 28.97 -1.62 12.56
C LEU A 281 28.90 -1.36 11.06
N ARG A 282 29.92 -1.79 10.31
CA ARG A 282 29.87 -1.77 8.84
C ARG A 282 28.81 -2.71 8.28
N THR A 283 28.60 -3.85 8.95
CA THR A 283 27.59 -4.83 8.55
C THR A 283 26.17 -4.38 8.89
N ALA A 284 25.99 -3.58 9.94
CA ALA A 284 24.72 -3.04 10.40
C ALA A 284 24.11 -2.01 9.42
N ALA A 285 24.94 -1.10 8.88
CA ALA A 285 24.45 0.05 8.11
C ALA A 285 23.55 -0.30 6.91
N PRO A 286 23.82 -1.36 6.10
CA PRO A 286 22.90 -1.73 5.02
C PRO A 286 21.54 -2.23 5.49
N TRP A 287 21.43 -2.80 6.70
CA TRP A 287 20.15 -3.29 7.22
C TRP A 287 19.26 -2.13 7.64
N THR A 288 19.77 -1.21 8.46
CA THR A 288 19.05 -0.03 8.91
C THR A 288 18.74 0.94 7.77
N LEU A 289 19.71 1.17 6.87
CA LEU A 289 19.47 2.02 5.71
C LEU A 289 18.51 1.37 4.72
N GLY A 290 18.60 0.05 4.50
CA GLY A 290 17.63 -0.68 3.68
C GLY A 290 16.22 -0.58 4.24
N ALA A 291 16.06 -0.75 5.56
CA ALA A 291 14.79 -0.55 6.24
C ALA A 291 14.24 0.88 6.04
N ALA A 292 15.07 1.91 6.20
CA ALA A 292 14.66 3.29 5.98
C ALA A 292 14.28 3.57 4.52
N LEU A 293 15.01 3.03 3.55
CA LEU A 293 14.71 3.20 2.12
C LEU A 293 13.40 2.52 1.71
N VAL A 294 12.97 1.48 2.44
CA VAL A 294 11.65 0.85 2.29
C VAL A 294 10.58 1.67 2.99
N ALA A 295 10.82 2.08 4.25
CA ALA A 295 9.83 2.77 5.07
C ALA A 295 9.51 4.20 4.60
N LEU A 296 10.51 4.93 4.09
CA LEU A 296 10.37 6.35 3.73
C LEU A 296 9.30 6.65 2.66
N PRO A 297 9.25 5.97 1.49
CA PRO A 297 8.22 6.23 0.50
C PRO A 297 6.84 5.82 0.98
N VAL A 298 6.74 4.76 1.79
CA VAL A 298 5.46 4.35 2.41
C VAL A 298 4.99 5.44 3.35
N LEU A 299 5.81 5.84 4.32
CA LEU A 299 5.52 6.94 5.25
C LEU A 299 5.15 8.25 4.52
N THR A 300 5.81 8.54 3.41
CA THR A 300 5.51 9.74 2.62
C THR A 300 4.13 9.62 1.96
N GLY A 301 3.80 8.46 1.39
CA GLY A 301 2.46 8.17 0.86
C GLY A 301 1.39 8.33 1.93
N GLU A 302 1.58 7.70 3.09
CA GLU A 302 0.69 7.76 4.26
C GLU A 302 0.36 9.20 4.68
N VAL A 303 1.41 10.00 4.96
CA VAL A 303 1.24 11.38 5.42
C VAL A 303 0.52 12.24 4.38
N LEU A 304 0.79 11.99 3.09
CA LEU A 304 0.12 12.71 2.02
C LEU A 304 -1.34 12.30 1.88
N VAL A 305 -1.65 11.00 1.98
CA VAL A 305 -3.02 10.48 1.98
C VAL A 305 -3.85 11.09 3.13
N ASP A 306 -3.32 11.08 4.35
CA ASP A 306 -4.03 11.63 5.51
C ASP A 306 -4.26 13.14 5.35
N ARG A 307 -3.27 13.86 4.80
CA ARG A 307 -3.41 15.28 4.47
C ARG A 307 -4.47 15.51 3.40
N ASP A 308 -4.44 14.75 2.32
CA ASP A 308 -5.38 14.85 1.21
C ASP A 308 -6.82 14.62 1.68
N TYR A 309 -7.01 13.60 2.51
CA TYR A 309 -8.29 13.30 3.14
C TYR A 309 -8.78 14.45 4.02
N GLY A 310 -7.94 14.93 4.95
CA GLY A 310 -8.29 16.03 5.84
C GLY A 310 -8.62 17.32 5.11
N VAL A 311 -7.88 17.66 4.04
CA VAL A 311 -8.18 18.82 3.21
C VAL A 311 -9.48 18.63 2.44
N THR A 312 -9.70 17.46 1.83
CA THR A 312 -10.92 17.18 1.06
C THR A 312 -12.16 17.26 1.93
N ARG A 313 -12.17 16.56 3.07
CA ARG A 313 -13.32 16.52 3.97
C ARG A 313 -13.54 17.85 4.68
N ASN A 314 -12.52 18.38 5.32
CA ASN A 314 -12.70 19.48 6.28
C ASN A 314 -12.55 20.87 5.66
N THR A 315 -12.01 20.97 4.44
CA THR A 315 -11.85 22.25 3.73
C THR A 315 -12.68 22.30 2.47
N GLU A 316 -12.46 21.38 1.52
CA GLU A 316 -13.11 21.47 0.19
C GLU A 316 -14.60 21.10 0.25
N ALA A 317 -14.96 20.02 0.93
CA ALA A 317 -16.36 19.65 1.10
C ALA A 317 -17.10 20.69 1.94
N LYS A 318 -16.49 21.18 3.03
CA LYS A 318 -17.09 22.25 3.86
C LYS A 318 -17.44 23.50 3.06
N ARG A 319 -16.61 23.91 2.09
CA ARG A 319 -16.93 25.04 1.19
C ARG A 319 -18.21 24.79 0.38
N ILE A 320 -18.43 23.55 -0.07
CA ILE A 320 -19.65 23.15 -0.76
C ILE A 320 -20.84 23.16 0.20
N LEU A 321 -20.69 22.59 1.40
CA LEU A 321 -21.75 22.57 2.42
C LEU A 321 -22.19 23.99 2.79
N ASP A 322 -21.23 24.89 3.09
CA ASP A 322 -21.51 26.29 3.42
C ASP A 322 -22.22 27.02 2.25
N ALA A 323 -21.93 26.65 1.00
CA ALA A 323 -22.59 27.21 -0.18
C ALA A 323 -24.01 26.66 -0.38
N LEU A 324 -24.22 25.36 -0.15
CA LEU A 324 -25.53 24.72 -0.17
C LEU A 324 -26.46 25.33 0.89
N ASP A 325 -25.96 25.61 2.09
CA ASP A 325 -26.73 26.25 3.16
C ASP A 325 -27.13 27.69 2.79
N ARG A 326 -26.20 28.46 2.19
CA ARG A 326 -26.51 29.81 1.67
C ARG A 326 -27.56 29.78 0.56
N TYR A 327 -27.47 28.80 -0.33
CA TYR A 327 -28.44 28.63 -1.41
C TYR A 327 -29.83 28.31 -0.85
N ARG A 328 -29.92 27.31 0.04
CA ARG A 328 -31.18 26.92 0.70
C ARG A 328 -31.79 28.07 1.48
N ALA A 329 -31.00 28.87 2.19
CA ALA A 329 -31.50 30.02 2.92
C ALA A 329 -32.17 31.07 2.02
N ARG A 330 -31.85 31.12 0.72
CA ARG A 330 -32.46 32.05 -0.24
C ARG A 330 -33.61 31.43 -1.03
N GLU A 331 -33.44 30.21 -1.52
CA GLU A 331 -34.37 29.56 -2.45
C GLU A 331 -35.31 28.56 -1.77
N SER A 332 -35.14 28.31 -0.46
CA SER A 332 -35.88 27.32 0.37
C SER A 332 -35.74 25.84 -0.06
N VAL A 333 -34.99 25.57 -1.13
CA VAL A 333 -34.66 24.23 -1.65
C VAL A 333 -33.16 24.13 -1.93
N TYR A 334 -32.63 22.90 -2.02
CA TYR A 334 -31.27 22.67 -2.50
C TYR A 334 -31.22 22.71 -4.04
N PRO A 335 -30.07 23.07 -4.65
CA PRO A 335 -29.93 23.10 -6.10
C PRO A 335 -30.00 21.69 -6.70
N GLU A 336 -30.40 21.58 -7.97
CA GLU A 336 -30.43 20.28 -8.68
C GLU A 336 -29.01 19.79 -9.02
N SER A 337 -28.08 20.74 -9.16
CA SER A 337 -26.68 20.47 -9.49
C SER A 337 -25.72 21.40 -8.74
N LEU A 338 -24.46 20.97 -8.55
CA LEU A 338 -23.44 21.84 -7.92
C LEU A 338 -23.06 23.02 -8.82
N GLU A 339 -23.27 22.91 -10.12
CA GLU A 339 -23.02 23.96 -11.12
C GLU A 339 -23.86 25.21 -10.84
N GLU A 340 -25.10 25.05 -10.35
CA GLU A 340 -25.97 26.18 -9.98
C GLU A 340 -25.37 27.07 -8.88
N LEU A 341 -24.57 26.50 -7.97
CA LEU A 341 -23.86 27.28 -6.94
C LEU A 341 -22.83 28.22 -7.56
N VAL A 342 -22.23 27.84 -8.69
CA VAL A 342 -21.30 28.69 -9.45
C VAL A 342 -22.07 29.75 -10.23
N GLU A 343 -23.16 29.36 -10.90
CA GLU A 343 -24.01 30.29 -11.66
C GLU A 343 -24.59 31.40 -10.78
N LYS A 344 -25.02 31.06 -9.56
CA LYS A 344 -25.53 32.01 -8.56
C LYS A 344 -24.46 32.75 -7.78
N ARG A 345 -23.17 32.47 -8.05
CA ARG A 345 -22.00 33.08 -7.38
C ARG A 345 -21.90 32.79 -5.88
N ASP A 346 -22.42 31.65 -5.43
CA ASP A 346 -22.13 31.13 -4.09
C ASP A 346 -20.75 30.47 -4.00
N LEU A 347 -20.22 30.04 -5.15
CA LEU A 347 -18.88 29.51 -5.36
C LEU A 347 -18.26 30.12 -6.63
N ASP A 348 -16.94 30.32 -6.63
CA ASP A 348 -16.20 30.76 -7.83
C ASP A 348 -15.99 29.60 -8.81
N GLU A 349 -15.72 28.41 -8.28
CA GLU A 349 -15.63 27.14 -8.99
C GLU A 349 -16.02 26.00 -8.03
N ILE A 350 -16.46 24.86 -8.57
CA ILE A 350 -16.75 23.69 -7.75
C ILE A 350 -15.41 23.14 -7.19
N PRO A 351 -15.21 23.12 -5.86
CA PRO A 351 -14.03 22.53 -5.25
C PRO A 351 -13.85 21.08 -5.66
N ARG A 352 -12.61 20.63 -5.77
CA ARG A 352 -12.29 19.25 -6.18
C ARG A 352 -11.70 18.46 -5.02
N PRO A 353 -12.04 17.17 -4.86
CA PRO A 353 -11.32 16.29 -3.97
C PRO A 353 -9.83 16.27 -4.28
N ARG A 354 -9.01 16.15 -3.24
CA ARG A 354 -7.59 15.85 -3.40
C ARG A 354 -7.45 14.34 -3.30
N ILE A 355 -7.26 13.70 -4.45
CA ILE A 355 -6.90 12.29 -4.51
C ILE A 355 -5.71 12.21 -5.45
N GLY A 356 -4.62 11.62 -4.96
CA GLY A 356 -3.54 11.27 -5.86
C GLY A 356 -2.76 12.45 -6.44
N PHE A 357 -2.16 12.19 -7.59
CA PHE A 357 -1.49 13.21 -8.41
C PHE A 357 -2.35 13.71 -9.60
N GLY A 358 -3.59 13.22 -9.73
CA GLY A 358 -4.50 13.63 -10.81
C GLY A 358 -4.03 13.22 -12.22
N ILE A 359 -3.17 12.20 -12.33
CA ILE A 359 -2.52 11.79 -13.59
C ILE A 359 -3.50 11.07 -14.53
N PHE A 360 -4.51 10.36 -13.97
CA PHE A 360 -5.41 9.51 -14.76
C PHE A 360 -6.82 10.08 -14.92
N GLU A 361 -7.37 10.74 -13.89
CA GLU A 361 -8.62 11.51 -13.98
C GLU A 361 -8.69 12.47 -12.79
N ALA A 362 -9.31 13.65 -12.98
CA ALA A 362 -9.51 14.58 -11.87
C ALA A 362 -10.69 14.11 -11.03
N PRO A 363 -10.49 13.80 -9.73
CA PRO A 363 -11.59 13.37 -8.87
C PRO A 363 -12.62 14.49 -8.71
N ARG A 364 -13.88 14.11 -8.53
CA ARG A 364 -15.02 15.02 -8.37
C ARG A 364 -15.86 14.60 -7.17
N PHE A 365 -16.56 15.57 -6.58
CA PHE A 365 -17.64 15.25 -5.67
C PHE A 365 -18.85 14.74 -6.47
N THR A 366 -19.48 13.68 -5.98
CA THR A 366 -20.78 13.22 -6.46
C THR A 366 -21.84 13.92 -5.62
N TYR A 367 -22.79 14.58 -6.26
CA TYR A 367 -23.91 15.24 -5.60
C TYR A 367 -25.21 14.64 -6.09
N GLN A 368 -26.10 14.29 -5.18
CA GLN A 368 -27.45 13.83 -5.48
C GLN A 368 -28.45 14.63 -4.67
N ASN A 369 -29.39 15.29 -5.36
CA ASN A 369 -30.46 16.06 -4.75
C ASN A 369 -31.69 15.18 -4.48
N PHE A 370 -32.32 15.37 -3.32
CA PHE A 370 -33.60 14.76 -2.95
C PHE A 370 -34.66 15.83 -2.59
N GLY A 371 -34.47 17.08 -3.03
CA GLY A 371 -35.35 18.21 -2.81
C GLY A 371 -35.04 18.95 -1.50
N THR A 372 -35.53 18.43 -0.38
CA THR A 372 -35.28 18.99 0.97
C THR A 372 -34.04 18.42 1.65
N ASN A 373 -33.38 17.45 1.01
CA ASN A 373 -32.18 16.77 1.46
C ASN A 373 -31.22 16.53 0.28
N TYR A 374 -29.95 16.25 0.53
CA TYR A 374 -28.95 15.92 -0.49
C TYR A 374 -27.92 14.92 0.04
N LEU A 375 -27.20 14.29 -0.88
CA LEU A 375 -26.03 13.46 -0.58
C LEU A 375 -24.82 14.05 -1.31
N LEU A 376 -23.76 14.33 -0.55
CA LEU A 376 -22.47 14.77 -1.11
C LEU A 376 -21.42 13.69 -0.83
N GLU A 377 -20.84 13.13 -1.88
CA GLU A 377 -19.90 12.03 -1.78
C GLU A 377 -18.56 12.34 -2.44
N PHE A 378 -17.50 11.73 -1.93
CA PHE A 378 -16.21 11.71 -2.60
C PHE A 378 -15.49 10.40 -2.29
N SER A 379 -14.71 9.93 -3.24
CA SER A 379 -13.72 8.88 -2.98
C SER A 379 -12.56 9.50 -2.20
N ALA A 380 -11.98 8.77 -1.25
CA ALA A 380 -10.75 9.18 -0.61
C ALA A 380 -9.77 8.03 -0.59
N PRO A 381 -8.45 8.27 -0.64
CA PRO A 381 -7.51 7.19 -0.47
C PRO A 381 -7.81 6.49 0.87
N ARG A 382 -7.90 5.15 0.87
CA ARG A 382 -8.32 4.28 2.00
C ARG A 382 -9.82 4.16 2.28
N TRP A 383 -10.63 5.14 1.87
CA TRP A 383 -12.09 5.07 1.98
C TRP A 383 -12.68 4.64 0.66
N VAL A 384 -13.60 3.66 0.71
CA VAL A 384 -14.33 3.25 -0.49
C VAL A 384 -15.16 4.43 -1.02
N GLN A 385 -15.86 5.13 -0.12
CA GLN A 385 -16.67 6.32 -0.41
C GLN A 385 -16.97 7.04 0.91
N CYS A 386 -16.65 8.33 1.01
CA CYS A 386 -17.15 9.19 2.08
C CYS A 386 -18.41 9.89 1.59
N ALA A 387 -19.43 9.94 2.42
CA ALA A 387 -20.67 10.65 2.15
C ALA A 387 -21.03 11.56 3.32
N TYR A 388 -21.57 12.73 3.00
CA TYR A 388 -22.21 13.63 3.95
C TYR A 388 -23.71 13.63 3.72
N ASN A 389 -24.45 13.46 4.81
CA ASN A 389 -25.89 13.60 4.86
C ASN A 389 -26.22 14.77 5.80
N PRO A 390 -26.91 15.84 5.33
CA PRO A 390 -27.29 16.97 6.17
C PRO A 390 -28.33 16.55 7.22
N PRO A 391 -28.57 17.38 8.25
CA PRO A 391 -29.63 17.13 9.21
C PRO A 391 -30.98 17.01 8.51
N PHE A 392 -31.79 16.04 8.92
CA PHE A 392 -33.21 16.02 8.57
C PHE A 392 -33.87 17.26 9.18
N PRO A 393 -34.60 18.08 8.40
CA PRO A 393 -35.35 19.19 8.97
C PRO A 393 -36.41 18.65 9.94
N GLU A 394 -36.33 19.09 11.20
CA GLU A 394 -37.23 18.64 12.29
C GLU A 394 -38.72 18.91 12.00
N ASP A 395 -39.00 19.87 11.11
CA ASP A 395 -40.36 20.23 10.69
C ASP A 395 -41.13 19.09 9.98
N GLU A 396 -40.43 18.07 9.46
CA GLU A 396 -41.06 16.86 8.86
C GLU A 396 -41.12 15.67 9.83
N ALA A 397 -40.26 15.62 10.85
CA ALA A 397 -40.22 14.52 11.83
C ALA A 397 -41.47 14.51 12.73
N ASP A 398 -41.98 15.70 13.07
CA ASP A 398 -43.20 15.85 13.88
C ASP A 398 -44.50 15.65 13.08
N ALA A 399 -44.43 15.60 11.74
CA ALA A 399 -45.60 15.48 10.87
C ALA A 399 -45.91 14.03 10.42
N SER A 400 -44.94 13.10 10.47
CA SER A 400 -45.13 11.73 9.94
C SER A 400 -44.97 10.58 10.94
N PHE A 401 -44.48 10.83 12.15
CA PHE A 401 -44.44 9.80 13.20
C PHE A 401 -45.13 10.32 14.46
N GLY A 402 -46.41 9.96 14.58
CA GLY A 402 -47.14 10.15 15.82
C GLY A 402 -46.35 9.56 16.98
N ARG A 403 -46.16 10.36 18.03
CA ARG A 403 -45.72 9.95 19.37
C ARG A 403 -46.16 8.52 19.68
N VAL A 404 -45.22 7.59 19.68
CA VAL A 404 -45.29 6.39 20.51
C VAL A 404 -44.20 6.59 21.56
N GLY A 405 -44.63 6.56 22.82
CA GLY A 405 -43.95 7.11 23.96
C GLY A 405 -42.59 6.50 24.27
N GLU A 406 -41.88 7.24 25.12
CA GLU A 406 -40.97 6.76 26.16
C GLU A 406 -40.94 5.23 26.31
N ASP A 407 -39.85 4.64 25.87
CA ASP A 407 -39.08 3.70 26.68
C ASP A 407 -37.65 3.69 26.13
N ALA A 408 -36.77 4.35 26.88
CA ALA A 408 -35.34 4.33 26.67
C ALA A 408 -34.81 2.94 27.06
N ASP A 409 -34.55 2.10 26.07
CA ASP A 409 -33.69 0.94 26.23
C ASP A 409 -32.49 1.10 25.29
N SER A 410 -31.41 1.59 25.88
CA SER A 410 -30.08 1.76 25.31
C SER A 410 -29.52 0.42 24.79
N GLY A 411 -29.60 0.19 23.49
CA GLY A 411 -28.84 -0.85 22.79
C GLY A 411 -27.36 -0.47 22.63
N PRO A 412 -26.41 -1.41 22.72
CA PRO A 412 -24.98 -1.12 22.88
C PRO A 412 -24.22 -0.76 21.59
N ASP A 413 -24.89 -0.50 20.46
CA ASP A 413 -24.24 -0.33 19.14
C ASP A 413 -24.26 1.11 18.59
N ALA A 414 -24.61 2.11 19.41
CA ALA A 414 -24.38 3.50 19.04
C ALA A 414 -22.88 3.80 19.13
N VAL A 415 -22.18 3.79 18.00
CA VAL A 415 -20.80 4.26 17.88
C VAL A 415 -20.75 5.69 18.44
N PRO A 416 -20.03 5.95 19.55
CA PRO A 416 -20.02 7.28 20.14
C PRO A 416 -19.35 8.23 19.14
N ALA A 417 -20.06 9.33 18.81
CA ALA A 417 -19.48 10.45 18.12
C ALA A 417 -18.20 10.87 18.86
N SER A 418 -17.05 10.72 18.21
CA SER A 418 -15.78 11.15 18.78
C SER A 418 -15.84 12.66 19.04
N ALA A 419 -15.52 13.08 20.27
CA ALA A 419 -15.61 14.45 20.77
C ALA A 419 -14.72 15.49 20.05
N ASP A 420 -14.08 15.11 18.94
CA ASP A 420 -13.19 15.95 18.13
C ASP A 420 -13.80 16.34 16.75
N ASP A 421 -15.08 16.00 16.49
CA ASP A 421 -15.75 16.49 15.26
C ASP A 421 -16.09 17.98 15.41
N PRO A 422 -15.55 18.90 14.57
CA PRO A 422 -16.06 20.25 14.50
C PRO A 422 -17.47 20.11 13.94
N ALA A 423 -18.43 20.10 14.85
CA ALA A 423 -19.84 19.99 14.56
C ALA A 423 -20.20 20.95 13.42
N VAL A 424 -20.43 20.38 12.23
CA VAL A 424 -21.37 20.99 11.30
C VAL A 424 -22.71 20.63 11.92
N GLU A 425 -23.32 21.59 12.62
CA GLU A 425 -24.52 21.40 13.42
C GLU A 425 -25.56 20.55 12.65
N GLY A 426 -25.81 19.33 13.15
CA GLY A 426 -26.89 18.44 12.69
C GLY A 426 -26.58 17.45 11.56
N GLY A 427 -25.47 17.57 10.83
CA GLY A 427 -25.12 16.63 9.74
C GLY A 427 -24.30 15.42 10.20
N SER A 428 -24.31 14.34 9.42
CA SER A 428 -23.49 13.15 9.69
C SER A 428 -22.63 12.76 8.49
N TRP A 429 -21.36 12.46 8.77
CA TRP A 429 -20.45 11.84 7.82
C TRP A 429 -20.55 10.32 7.94
N SER A 430 -20.61 9.61 6.81
CA SER A 430 -20.54 8.14 6.78
C SER A 430 -19.13 7.61 7.11
N CYS A 431 -18.15 8.50 7.22
CA CYS A 431 -16.75 8.17 7.45
C CYS A 431 -16.19 8.96 8.66
N PRO A 432 -15.41 8.33 9.57
CA PRO A 432 -14.70 9.02 10.66
C PRO A 432 -13.59 9.95 10.17
N GLN A 433 -13.19 10.89 11.03
CA GLN A 433 -12.16 11.90 10.71
C GLN A 433 -10.78 11.33 10.49
N LYS A 434 -10.51 10.18 11.09
CA LYS A 434 -9.33 9.39 10.84
C LYS A 434 -9.74 8.23 9.92
N PRO A 435 -8.94 7.88 8.90
CA PRO A 435 -9.13 6.64 8.16
C PRO A 435 -9.32 5.46 9.12
N PRO A 436 -10.04 4.40 8.73
CA PRO A 436 -10.21 3.26 9.62
C PRO A 436 -8.82 2.70 9.84
N GLU A 437 -8.38 2.85 11.08
CA GLU A 437 -7.17 2.27 11.61
C GLU A 437 -7.32 0.76 11.44
N LEU A 438 -6.50 0.17 10.56
CA LEU A 438 -6.49 -1.27 10.34
C LEU A 438 -6.05 -1.91 11.65
N TRP A 439 -7.02 -2.47 12.37
CA TRP A 439 -6.99 -3.24 13.64
C TRP A 439 -6.41 -2.55 14.87
#